data_AF-A0A095YLS7-F1
#
_entry.id   AF-A0A095YLS7-F1
#
_cell.length_a   1.000
_cell.length_b   1.000
_cell.length_c   1.000
_cell.angle_alpha   90.00
_cell.angle_beta   90.00
_cell.angle_gamma   90.00
#
_symmetry.space_group_name_H-M   'P 1'
#
loop_
_entity.id
_entity.type
_entity.pdbx_description
1 polymer ?
#
loop_
_entity_poly.entity_id
_entity_poly.type
_entity_poly.pdbx_seq_one_letter_code
_entity_poly.pdbx_strand_id
1 'polypeptide(L)'
;MVKVENVRKEFIIRRTHTLKETLVWSMTGRRSEISERFRALDDVSFTVNEGDTVALLGYNGSGKSTCLKLISGVLREDSGYVGVRGKVAGLIEVGAGF
;
A
#
# COMPACT_ATOMS: atom_id res chain seq x y z
N MET A 1 -17.86 3.68 11.59
CA MET A 1 -16.67 4.50 11.96
C MET A 1 -15.41 3.79 11.50
N VAL A 2 -14.50 4.52 10.84
CA VAL A 2 -13.17 4.09 10.44
C VAL A 2 -12.15 4.96 11.17
N LYS A 3 -11.13 4.35 11.77
CA LYS A 3 -10.05 5.04 12.49
C LYS A 3 -8.70 4.55 11.97
N VAL A 4 -7.85 5.49 11.56
CA VAL A 4 -6.50 5.25 11.06
C VAL A 4 -5.55 6.09 11.91
N GLU A 5 -4.58 5.47 12.57
CA GLU A 5 -3.64 6.14 13.47
C GLU A 5 -2.20 5.74 13.18
N ASN A 6 -1.39 6.73 12.80
CA ASN A 6 0.05 6.64 12.57
C ASN A 6 0.45 5.47 11.66
N VAL A 7 -0.35 5.24 10.62
CA VAL A 7 -0.22 4.06 9.77
C VAL A 7 0.93 4.23 8.79
N ARG A 8 1.80 3.22 8.75
CA ARG A 8 2.84 3.09 7.73
C ARG A 8 2.68 1.79 6.97
N LYS A 9 2.98 1.87 5.67
CA LYS A 9 3.02 0.70 4.79
C LYS A 9 4.19 0.81 3.82
N GLU A 10 5.06 -0.20 3.84
CA GLU A 10 6.16 -0.38 2.91
C GLU A 10 6.00 -1.70 2.13
N PHE A 11 6.43 -1.68 0.87
CA PHE A 11 6.50 -2.85 0.02
C PHE A 11 7.94 -3.08 -0.41
N ILE A 12 8.34 -4.35 -0.48
CA ILE A 12 9.64 -4.73 -1.04
C ILE A 12 9.40 -5.11 -2.51
N ILE A 13 9.90 -4.28 -3.41
CA ILE A 13 9.87 -4.52 -4.84
C ILE A 13 11.13 -5.30 -5.20
N ARG A 14 10.97 -6.59 -5.48
CA ARG A 14 12.05 -7.44 -5.98
C ARG A 14 12.06 -7.37 -7.51
N ARG A 15 13.19 -6.98 -8.09
CA ARG A 15 13.41 -7.14 -9.53
C ARG A 15 14.04 -8.52 -9.74
N THR A 16 13.36 -9.38 -10.49
CA THR A 16 13.91 -10.69 -10.84
C THR A 16 15.06 -10.48 -11.82
N HIS A 17 16.27 -10.84 -11.39
CA HIS A 17 17.41 -10.81 -12.27
C HIS A 17 17.32 -11.92 -13.31
N THR A 18 17.56 -11.56 -14.56
CA THR A 18 17.82 -12.54 -15.62
C THR A 18 19.27 -13.04 -15.52
N LEU A 19 19.57 -14.21 -16.08
CA LEU A 19 20.94 -14.76 -16.09
C LEU A 19 21.97 -13.76 -16.66
N LYS A 20 21.55 -12.91 -17.59
CA LYS A 20 22.36 -11.84 -18.18
C LYS A 20 22.78 -10.80 -17.15
N GLU A 21 21.90 -10.41 -16.24
CA GLU A 21 22.20 -9.42 -15.20
C GLU A 21 23.17 -9.96 -14.15
N THR A 22 23.01 -11.23 -13.76
CA THR A 22 23.94 -11.93 -12.85
C THR A 22 25.36 -11.99 -13.43
N LEU A 23 25.47 -12.26 -14.74
CA LEU A 23 26.74 -12.33 -15.47
C LEU A 23 27.41 -10.95 -15.59
N VAL A 24 26.64 -9.89 -15.88
CA VAL A 24 27.17 -8.52 -15.95
C VAL A 24 27.73 -8.09 -14.60
N TRP A 25 27.02 -8.35 -13.51
CA TRP A 25 27.46 -8.04 -12.15
C TRP A 25 28.76 -8.72 -11.75
N SER A 26 28.90 -10.00 -12.06
CA SER A 26 30.10 -10.77 -11.72
C SER A 26 31.33 -10.27 -12.48
N MET A 27 31.15 -9.65 -13.64
CA MET A 27 32.23 -9.00 -14.41
C MET A 27 32.48 -7.54 -14.05
N THR A 28 31.47 -6.77 -13.65
CA THR A 28 31.61 -5.31 -13.37
C THR A 28 31.72 -4.95 -11.89
N GLY A 29 31.54 -5.91 -10.95
CA GLY A 29 31.65 -5.67 -9.51
C GLY A 29 30.57 -4.75 -8.92
N ARG A 30 29.59 -4.31 -9.71
CA ARG A 30 28.49 -3.47 -9.27
C ARG A 30 27.46 -4.30 -8.52
N ARG A 31 27.44 -4.20 -7.19
CA ARG A 31 26.39 -4.77 -6.34
C ARG A 31 25.17 -3.83 -6.38
N SER A 32 24.33 -3.94 -7.42
CA SER A 32 23.03 -3.25 -7.47
C SER A 32 22.11 -3.77 -6.35
N GLU A 33 21.20 -2.95 -5.83
CA GLU A 33 20.28 -3.42 -4.80
C GLU A 33 19.27 -4.40 -5.39
N ILE A 34 19.27 -5.66 -4.92
CA ILE A 34 18.43 -6.77 -5.40
C ILE A 34 16.94 -6.53 -5.10
N SER A 35 16.65 -5.58 -4.21
CA SER A 35 15.29 -5.21 -3.84
C SER A 35 15.24 -3.76 -3.41
N GLU A 36 14.21 -3.05 -3.87
CA GLU A 36 13.93 -1.67 -3.50
C GLU A 36 12.79 -1.65 -2.47
N ARG A 37 12.90 -0.82 -1.43
CA ARG A 37 11.78 -0.57 -0.51
C ARG A 37 10.98 0.63 -1.00
N PHE A 38 9.69 0.42 -1.23
CA PHE A 38 8.74 1.46 -1.60
C PHE A 38 7.79 1.75 -0.45
N ARG A 39 7.84 2.97 0.08
CA ARG A 39 6.91 3.42 1.12
C ARG A 39 5.62 3.93 0.48
N ALA A 40 4.55 3.16 0.63
CA ALA A 40 3.24 3.49 0.08
C ALA A 40 2.42 4.41 0.98
N LEU A 41 2.58 4.31 2.30
CA LEU A 41 1.96 5.19 3.29
C LEU A 41 2.99 5.54 4.36
N ASP A 42 3.03 6.81 4.74
CA ASP A 42 3.94 7.32 5.76
C ASP A 42 3.19 8.16 6.79
N ASP A 43 3.01 7.58 7.99
CA ASP A 43 2.43 8.22 9.17
C ASP A 43 1.04 8.83 8.94
N VAL A 44 0.16 8.07 8.27
CA VAL A 44 -1.19 8.53 7.91
C VAL A 44 -2.12 8.38 9.11
N SER A 45 -2.83 9.46 9.44
CA SER A 45 -3.84 9.46 10.52
C SER A 45 -5.10 10.23 10.12
N PHE A 46 -6.26 9.61 10.27
CA PHE A 46 -7.57 10.26 10.09
C PHE A 46 -8.69 9.41 10.71
N THR A 47 -9.85 10.02 10.91
CA THR A 47 -11.07 9.34 11.37
C THR A 47 -12.22 9.70 10.44
N VAL A 48 -13.02 8.70 10.08
CA VAL A 48 -14.28 8.86 9.33
C VAL A 48 -15.40 8.36 10.22
N ASN A 49 -16.31 9.26 10.56
CA ASN A 49 -17.45 8.98 11.42
C ASN A 49 -18.60 8.37 10.62
N GLU A 50 -19.60 7.87 11.34
CA GLU A 50 -20.83 7.39 10.72
C GLU A 50 -21.62 8.58 10.14
N GLY A 51 -22.08 8.45 8.90
CA GLY A 51 -22.74 9.53 8.15
C GLY A 51 -21.80 10.41 7.32
N ASP A 52 -20.48 10.32 7.52
CA ASP A 52 -19.52 11.08 6.73
C ASP A 52 -19.45 10.57 5.28
N THR A 53 -19.38 11.51 4.34
CA THR A 53 -19.00 11.24 2.94
C THR A 53 -17.64 11.88 2.67
N VAL A 54 -16.64 11.06 2.37
CA VAL A 54 -15.25 11.49 2.23
C VAL A 54 -14.71 11.06 0.86
N ALA A 55 -14.00 11.97 0.19
CA ALA A 55 -13.27 11.68 -1.03
C ALA A 55 -11.76 11.57 -0.74
N LEU A 56 -11.14 10.45 -1.13
CA LEU A 56 -9.69 10.27 -1.05
C LEU A 56 -9.05 10.63 -2.40
N LEU A 57 -8.42 11.80 -2.46
CA LEU A 57 -7.82 12.36 -3.69
C LEU A 57 -6.29 12.29 -3.67
N GLY A 58 -5.68 12.34 -4.86
CA GLY A 58 -4.22 12.35 -5.04
C GLY A 58 -3.77 11.75 -6.37
N TYR A 59 -2.51 11.96 -6.75
CA TYR A 59 -1.94 11.44 -7.99
C TYR A 59 -1.79 9.91 -8.02
N ASN A 60 -1.58 9.34 -9.21
CA ASN A 60 -1.23 7.93 -9.32
C ASN A 60 0.06 7.63 -8.53
N GLY A 61 0.05 6.51 -7.80
CA GLY A 61 1.16 6.15 -6.91
C GLY A 61 1.11 6.77 -5.51
N SER A 62 0.18 7.68 -5.20
CA SER A 62 0.11 8.37 -3.90
C SER A 62 -0.38 7.51 -2.71
N GLY A 63 -0.53 6.20 -2.87
CA GLY A 63 -0.96 5.29 -1.80
C GLY A 63 -2.47 5.13 -1.59
N LYS A 64 -3.34 5.74 -2.41
CA LYS A 64 -4.81 5.67 -2.23
C LYS A 64 -5.36 4.24 -2.18
N SER A 65 -5.04 3.43 -3.19
CA SER A 65 -5.50 2.04 -3.24
C SER A 65 -4.92 1.21 -2.09
N THR A 66 -3.70 1.53 -1.64
CA THR A 66 -3.10 0.92 -0.44
C THR A 66 -3.91 1.25 0.80
N CYS A 67 -4.26 2.53 1.00
CA CYS A 67 -5.07 2.99 2.13
C CYS A 67 -6.46 2.31 2.13
N LEU A 68 -7.14 2.28 0.99
CA LEU A 68 -8.45 1.61 0.87
C LEU A 68 -8.36 0.11 1.17
N LYS A 69 -7.31 -0.58 0.72
CA LYS A 69 -7.06 -1.99 1.01
C LYS A 69 -6.77 -2.28 2.49
N LEU A 70 -6.14 -1.33 3.20
CA LEU A 70 -5.96 -1.43 4.64
C LEU A 70 -7.32 -1.29 5.36
N ILE A 71 -8.13 -0.30 4.98
CA ILE A 71 -9.47 -0.09 5.56
C ILE A 71 -10.39 -1.29 5.28
N SER A 72 -10.33 -1.88 4.09
CA SER A 72 -11.13 -3.07 3.76
C SER A 72 -10.61 -4.35 4.42
N GLY A 73 -9.43 -4.33 5.05
CA GLY A 73 -8.80 -5.49 5.68
C GLY A 73 -8.13 -6.46 4.70
N VAL A 74 -8.03 -6.12 3.41
CA VAL A 74 -7.32 -6.90 2.39
C VAL A 74 -5.81 -6.86 2.61
N LEU A 75 -5.30 -5.74 3.12
CA LEU A 75 -3.91 -5.58 3.54
C LEU A 75 -3.84 -5.30 5.04
N ARG A 76 -2.72 -5.69 5.66
CA ARG A 76 -2.34 -5.25 7.00
C ARG A 76 -1.26 -4.17 6.94
N GLU A 77 -1.35 -3.23 7.86
CA GLU A 77 -0.36 -2.21 8.15
C GLU A 77 0.95 -2.83 8.66
N ASP A 78 2.07 -2.13 8.45
CA ASP A 78 3.35 -2.56 9.02
C ASP A 78 3.58 -1.91 10.39
N SER A 79 3.02 -0.72 10.62
CA SER A 79 2.94 -0.05 11.91
C SER A 79 1.68 0.82 12.00
N GLY A 80 1.33 1.21 13.23
CA GLY A 80 0.13 2.01 13.51
C GLY A 80 -1.09 1.14 13.75
N TYR A 81 -2.27 1.71 13.52
CA TYR A 81 -3.54 1.02 13.74
C TYR A 81 -4.59 1.40 12.69
N VAL A 82 -5.28 0.39 12.15
CA VAL A 82 -6.50 0.56 11.36
C VAL A 82 -7.65 -0.17 12.03
N GLY A 83 -8.68 0.58 12.41
CA GLY A 83 -9.89 0.05 13.03
C GLY A 83 -11.13 0.40 12.22
N VAL A 84 -11.97 -0.60 11.96
CA VAL A 84 -13.28 -0.38 11.34
C VAL A 84 -14.38 -0.99 12.19
N ARG A 85 -15.37 -0.17 12.54
CA ARG A 85 -16.60 -0.63 13.18
C ARG A 85 -17.65 -0.92 12.10
N GLY A 86 -17.91 -2.19 11.85
CA GLY A 86 -18.87 -2.68 10.85
C GLY A 86 -18.21 -3.50 9.75
N LYS A 87 -18.89 -3.64 8.61
CA LYS A 87 -18.35 -4.30 7.41
C LYS A 87 -18.02 -3.24 6.35
N VAL A 88 -16.94 -3.44 5.62
CA VAL A 88 -16.53 -2.61 4.48
C VAL A 88 -16.75 -3.39 3.20
N ALA A 89 -17.37 -2.76 2.19
CA ALA A 89 -17.53 -3.34 0.86
C ALA A 89 -16.77 -2.48 -0.16
N GLY A 90 -15.74 -3.04 -0.78
CA GLY A 90 -15.03 -2.41 -1.89
C GLY A 90 -15.78 -2.64 -3.20
N LEU A 91 -16.76 -1.79 -3.51
CA LEU A 91 -17.64 -1.96 -4.68
C LEU A 91 -16.88 -2.20 -5.99
N ILE A 92 -15.80 -1.44 -6.21
CA ILE A 92 -14.96 -1.56 -7.42
C ILE A 92 -14.16 -2.87 -7.43
N GLU A 93 -13.72 -3.36 -6.27
CA GLU A 93 -12.90 -4.57 -6.15
C GLU A 93 -13.74 -5.85 -6.33
N VAL A 94 -15.04 -5.78 -6.03
CA VAL A 94 -15.99 -6.89 -6.23
C VAL A 94 -16.72 -6.85 -7.58
N GLY A 95 -16.38 -5.89 -8.45
CA GLY A 95 -17.05 -5.70 -9.74
C GLY A 95 -18.51 -5.22 -9.63
N ALA A 96 -18.96 -4.80 -8.44
CA ALA A 96 -20.30 -4.27 -8.24
C ALA A 96 -20.34 -2.82 -8.72
N GLY A 97 -20.77 -2.60 -9.95
CA GLY A 97 -20.87 -1.25 -10.54
C GLY A 97 -20.64 -1.17 -12.04
N PHE A 98 -20.41 -2.31 -12.71
CA PHE A 98 -20.38 -2.43 -14.18
C PHE A 98 -21.20 -3.65 -14.61
#